data_AF-A0AAD7DXY6-F1
#
_entry.id   AF-A0AAD7DXY6-F1
#
_cell.length_a   1.000
_cell.length_b   1.000
_cell.length_c   1.000
_cell.angle_alpha   90.00
_cell.angle_beta   90.00
_cell.angle_gamma   90.00
#
_symmetry.space_group_name_H-M   'P 1'
#
loop_
_entity.id
_entity.type
_entity.pdbx_description
1 polymer ?
#
loop_
_entity_poly.entity_id
_entity_poly.type
_entity_poly.pdbx_seq_one_letter_code
_entity_poly.pdbx_strand_id
1 'polypeptide(L)' 'MLEASLALVIYPVLTLPTEITSRIFVHCLPKHRRVRPSPTTPPLTLAQICRHWREVALSTCQLW' A
#
# COMPACT_ATOMS: atom_id res chain seq x y z
N MET A 1 -19.91 19.83 11.37
CA MET A 1 -18.46 20.01 11.05
C MET A 1 -17.56 18.98 11.72
N LEU A 2 -17.87 18.46 12.93
CA LEU A 2 -17.09 17.38 13.57
C LEU A 2 -17.24 15.98 12.92
N GLU A 3 -18.43 15.63 12.43
CA GLU A 3 -18.71 14.31 11.82
C GLU A 3 -17.82 14.00 10.60
N ALA A 4 -17.53 15.01 9.77
CA ALA A 4 -16.64 14.87 8.62
C ALA A 4 -15.19 14.58 9.05
N SER A 5 -14.76 15.15 10.17
CA SER A 5 -13.43 14.93 10.74
C SER A 5 -13.29 13.53 11.33
N LEU A 6 -14.36 12.96 11.89
CA LEU A 6 -14.35 11.61 12.45
C LEU A 6 -14.34 10.54 11.35
N ALA A 7 -15.05 10.77 10.24
CA ALA A 7 -15.05 9.89 9.07
C ALA A 7 -13.65 9.70 8.45
N LEU A 8 -12.80 10.74 8.51
CA LEU A 8 -11.40 10.67 8.06
C LEU A 8 -10.53 9.73 8.92
N VAL A 9 -10.94 9.46 10.16
CA VAL A 9 -10.21 8.60 11.11
C VAL A 9 -10.64 7.14 11.00
N ILE A 10 -11.76 6.83 10.33
CA ILE A 10 -12.27 5.45 10.24
C ILE A 10 -11.36 4.58 9.34
N TYR A 11 -10.68 5.19 8.36
CA TYR A 11 -9.79 4.48 7.44
C TYR A 11 -8.50 5.26 7.19
N PRO A 12 -7.59 5.39 8.18
CA PRO A 12 -6.39 6.19 8.04
C PRO A 12 -5.54 5.76 6.84
N VAL A 13 -5.54 4.46 6.52
CA VAL A 13 -4.78 3.91 5.39
C VAL A 13 -5.35 4.28 4.01
N LEU A 14 -6.61 4.73 3.92
CA LEU A 14 -7.23 5.22 2.69
C LEU A 14 -7.04 6.74 2.51
N THR A 15 -6.60 7.44 3.56
CA THR A 15 -6.36 8.89 3.55
C THR A 15 -4.87 9.24 3.57
N LEU A 16 -3.98 8.23 3.64
CA LEU A 16 -2.54 8.43 3.55
C LEU A 16 -2.13 9.00 2.18
N PRO A 17 -1.19 9.96 2.14
CA PRO A 17 -0.53 10.36 0.91
C PRO A 17 0.16 9.17 0.24
N THR A 18 0.22 9.19 -1.09
CA THR A 18 0.82 8.13 -1.91
C THR A 18 2.29 7.86 -1.55
N GLU A 19 3.04 8.88 -1.12
CA GLU A 19 4.43 8.79 -0.69
C GLU A 19 4.59 8.00 0.62
N ILE A 20 3.62 8.11 1.52
CA ILE A 20 3.62 7.37 2.78
C ILE A 20 3.20 5.92 2.52
N THR A 21 2.14 5.73 1.73
CA THR A 21 1.66 4.40 1.34
C THR A 21 2.74 3.59 0.61
N SER A 22 3.46 4.19 -0.33
CA SER A 22 4.56 3.53 -1.05
C SER A 22 5.71 3.13 -0.13
N ARG A 23 6.10 3.98 0.84
CA ARG A 23 7.10 3.62 1.87
C ARG A 23 6.66 2.43 2.71
N ILE A 24 5.40 2.41 3.15
CA ILE A 24 4.83 1.27 3.89
C ILE A 24 4.96 -0.01 3.05
N PHE A 25 4.60 0.05 1.76
CA PHE A 25 4.68 -1.11 0.87
C PHE A 25 6.11 -1.64 0.74
N VAL A 26 7.10 -0.76 0.61
CA VAL A 26 8.53 -1.15 0.55
C VAL A 26 8.98 -1.84 1.84
N HIS A 27 8.46 -1.41 2.99
CA HIS A 27 8.74 -2.06 4.27
C HIS A 27 8.03 -3.42 4.43
N CYS A 28 7.01 -3.71 3.63
CA CYS A 28 6.39 -5.05 3.60
C CYS A 28 7.20 -6.09 2.82
N LEU A 29 8.26 -5.68 2.09
CA LEU A 29 9.09 -6.61 1.35
C LEU A 29 9.92 -7.51 2.28
N PRO A 30 10.23 -8.75 1.85
CA PRO A 30 11.10 -9.63 2.60
C PRO A 30 12.49 -9.01 2.81
N LYS A 31 13.09 -9.18 4.00
CA LYS A 31 14.41 -8.63 4.38
C LYS A 31 15.54 -8.97 3.39
N HIS A 32 15.47 -10.15 2.78
CA HIS A 32 16.45 -10.64 1.82
C HIS A 32 16.25 -10.08 0.40
N ARG A 33 15.26 -9.19 0.19
CA ARG A 33 14.94 -8.47 -1.05
C ARG A 33 14.68 -9.32 -2.29
N ARG A 34 14.61 -10.65 -2.15
CA ARG A 34 14.20 -11.54 -3.23
C ARG A 34 12.70 -11.71 -3.17
N VAL A 35 12.00 -10.92 -3.96
CA VAL A 35 10.58 -11.09 -4.18
C VAL A 35 10.39 -12.23 -5.17
N ARG A 36 9.66 -13.28 -4.77
CA ARG A 36 9.11 -14.24 -5.73
C ARG A 36 7.70 -13.80 -6.08
N PRO A 37 7.31 -13.79 -7.36
CA PRO A 37 5.94 -13.48 -7.74
C PRO A 37 5.01 -14.57 -7.21
N SER A 38 4.32 -14.27 -6.12
CA SER A 38 3.23 -15.07 -5.56
C SER A 38 2.07 -14.13 -5.25
N PRO A 39 0.81 -14.50 -5.56
CA PRO A 39 -0.35 -13.70 -5.18
C PRO A 39 -0.43 -13.48 -3.67
N THR A 40 0.12 -14.41 -2.88
CA THR A 40 0.11 -14.37 -1.41
C THR A 40 1.28 -13.64 -0.77
N THR A 41 2.21 -13.09 -1.56
CA THR A 41 3.32 -12.28 -1.03
C THR A 41 3.38 -10.89 -1.65
N PRO A 42 3.82 -9.86 -0.89
CA PRO A 42 4.11 -8.55 -1.44
C PRO A 42 5.11 -8.63 -2.61
N PRO A 43 4.98 -7.75 -3.62
CA PRO A 43 4.02 -6.65 -3.70
C PRO A 43 2.65 -7.05 -4.26
N LEU A 44 2.48 -8.27 -4.77
CA LEU A 44 1.25 -8.67 -5.47
C LEU A 44 0.03 -8.69 -4.56
N THR A 45 0.18 -9.12 -3.31
CA THR A 45 -0.92 -9.10 -2.33
C THR A 45 -1.41 -7.68 -2.05
N LEU A 46 -0.51 -6.68 -2.06
CA LEU A 46 -0.86 -5.27 -1.87
C LEU A 46 -1.67 -4.74 -3.05
N ALA A 47 -1.30 -5.14 -4.28
CA ALA A 47 -2.01 -4.78 -5.50
C ALA A 47 -3.40 -5.44 -5.64
N GLN A 48 -3.74 -6.42 -4.79
CA GLN A 48 -5.02 -7.12 -4.80
C GLN A 48 -6.07 -6.52 -3.86
N ILE A 49 -5.70 -5.61 -2.96
CA ILE A 49 -6.60 -5.08 -1.92
C ILE A 49 -7.68 -4.16 -2.48
N CYS A 50 -7.28 -3.11 -3.21
CA CYS A 50 -8.21 -2.18 -3.84
C CYS A 50 -7.56 -1.50 -5.06
N ARG A 51 -8.36 -0.77 -5.85
CA ARG A 51 -7.87 -0.05 -7.04
C ARG A 51 -6.77 0.95 -6.69
N HIS A 52 -6.96 1.74 -5.64
CA HIS A 52 -5.98 2.76 -5.24
C HIS A 52 -4.62 2.13 -4.87
N TRP A 53 -4.62 1.07 -4.06
CA TRP A 53 -3.37 0.39 -3.68
C TRP A 53 -2.67 -0.26 -4.86
N ARG A 54 -3.42 -0.77 -5.84
CA ARG A 54 -2.87 -1.28 -7.10
C ARG A 54 -2.14 -0.19 -7.87
N GLU A 55 -2.73 0.99 -8.01
CA GLU A 55 -2.10 2.13 -8.69
C GLU A 55 -0.82 2.57 -7.97
N VAL A 56 -0.83 2.63 -6.63
CA VAL A 56 0.37 2.93 -5.83
C VAL A 56 1.45 1.85 -5.97
N ALA A 57 1.08 0.57 -5.93
CA ALA A 57 2.04 -0.54 -6.05
C ALA A 57 2.70 -0.60 -7.44
N LEU A 58 1.92 -0.37 -8.50
CA LEU A 58 2.43 -0.36 -9.88
C LEU A 58 3.33 0.86 -10.16
N SER A 59 3.06 2.00 -9.52
CA SER A 59 3.89 3.21 -9.67
C SER A 59 5.16 3.21 -8.81
N THR A 60 5.27 2.30 -7.83
CA THR A 60 6.42 2.23 -6.92
C THR A 60 7.47 1.26 -7.45
N CYS A 61 8.46 1.74 -8.21
CA CYS A 61 9.50 0.91 -8.81
C CYS A 61 10.29 0.05 -7.80
N GLN A 62 10.44 0.49 -6.55
CA GLN A 62 11.18 -0.23 -5.50
C GLN A 62 10.53 -1.56 -5.06
N LEU A 63 9.29 -1.82 -5.49
CA LEU A 63 8.56 -3.05 -5.19
C LEU A 63 8.88 -4.21 -6.14
N TRP A 64 9.47 -3.91 -7.29
CA TRP A 64 9.74 -4.84 -8.39
C TRP A 64 11.25 -5.09 -8.53
#